data_AF-A0A2G9P7G9-F1
#
_entry.id   AF-A0A2G9P7G9-F1
#
_cell.length_a   1.000
_cell.length_b   1.000
_cell.length_c   1.000
_cell.angle_alpha   90.00
_cell.angle_beta   90.00
_cell.angle_gamma   90.00
#
_symmetry.space_group_name_H-M   'P 1'
#
loop_
_entity.id
_entity.type
_entity.pdbx_description
1 polymer ?
#
loop_
_entity_poly.entity_id
_entity_poly.type
_entity_poly.pdbx_seq_one_letter_code
_entity_poly.pdbx_strand_id
1 'polypeptide(L)'
;MLFFRTFSFVFARLIINVYFVLFSMLIALAFILAPSFLNLASPADTAFLIAGLLVFLLYWHLFRKMFLYVLRSSGVVVISEYVFGRTVPVSKQNSFGFNLIKKKFSSLKNFREFEDKSKKVIGRIYGVLGFVAFIPNVTQAISSAVLSYVFADNKVESNTSLRDGLILFYQKKNRILFEVFAMQIFSYIIFFLSYLILFIALSPVTSILVYPFDLISFVMIFLILLLFYSSFVSHFLICWQSIYFIEMIRNDVASKKIRSLLEKRSKDFNEISAKSKVFIPLQTITSRNLMYSFDKTEKEKRASLLVSLDGTIKDKDILEEETKGGEALSNLVSKVTEIKSSAKKKEINKKEEKYKERIFKKYRKEKEYNRIFNLLLEFLGSELGTKNKYQIVYLEKKEENWFAKVLINQTPFHFSLDKNGKILDFEEQEQ
;
A
#
# COMPACT_ATOMS: atom_id res chain seq x y z
N MET A 1 25.84 -4.90 -6.04
CA MET A 1 25.48 -4.62 -7.46
C MET A 1 24.16 -3.83 -7.61
N LEU A 2 23.09 -4.17 -6.88
CA LEU A 2 21.77 -3.51 -7.04
C LEU A 2 21.79 -2.00 -6.72
N PHE A 3 22.52 -1.60 -5.68
CA PHE A 3 22.68 -0.18 -5.31
C PHE A 3 23.30 0.66 -6.43
N PHE A 4 24.30 0.13 -7.14
CA PHE A 4 24.92 0.81 -8.29
C PHE A 4 23.92 1.07 -9.42
N ARG A 5 22.94 0.18 -9.61
CA ARG A 5 21.88 0.35 -10.60
C ARG A 5 20.90 1.47 -10.22
N THR A 6 20.78 1.83 -8.95
CA THR A 6 19.88 2.90 -8.49
C THR A 6 20.58 4.26 -8.32
N PHE A 7 21.85 4.41 -8.72
CA PHE A 7 22.57 5.69 -8.60
C PHE A 7 21.91 6.83 -9.36
N SER A 8 21.20 6.55 -10.47
CA SER A 8 20.46 7.58 -11.21
C SER A 8 19.48 8.34 -10.29
N PHE A 9 18.83 7.65 -9.35
CA PHE A 9 17.95 8.29 -8.37
C PHE A 9 18.71 9.13 -7.34
N VAL A 10 19.89 8.66 -6.92
CA VAL A 10 20.75 9.39 -5.98
C VAL A 10 21.25 10.68 -6.62
N PHE A 11 21.76 10.62 -7.85
CA PHE A 11 22.20 11.79 -8.60
C PHE A 11 21.05 12.75 -8.89
N ALA A 12 19.89 12.25 -9.33
CA ALA A 12 18.73 13.09 -9.55
C ALA A 12 18.32 13.85 -8.28
N ARG A 13 18.27 13.16 -7.13
CA ARG A 13 18.00 13.79 -5.84
C ARG A 13 19.06 14.81 -5.44
N LEU A 14 20.34 14.51 -5.68
CA LEU A 14 21.44 15.42 -5.37
C LEU A 14 21.33 16.69 -6.21
N ILE A 15 21.21 16.57 -7.53
CA ILE A 15 21.06 17.70 -8.47
C ILE A 15 19.86 18.55 -8.06
N ILE A 16 18.73 17.91 -7.77
CA ILE A 16 17.50 18.61 -7.35
C ILE A 16 17.72 19.33 -6.02
N ASN A 17 18.27 18.66 -5.01
CA ASN A 17 18.53 19.28 -3.72
C ASN A 17 19.52 20.46 -3.82
N VAL A 18 20.59 20.32 -4.61
CA VAL A 18 21.56 21.39 -4.88
C VAL A 18 20.89 22.56 -5.60
N TYR A 19 20.14 22.30 -6.66
CA TYR A 19 19.36 23.32 -7.37
C TYR A 19 18.40 24.05 -6.43
N PHE A 20 17.66 23.31 -5.60
CA PHE A 20 16.73 23.88 -4.62
C PHE A 20 17.45 24.79 -3.61
N VAL A 21 18.63 24.40 -3.13
CA VAL A 21 19.42 25.22 -2.21
C VAL A 21 19.96 26.47 -2.88
N LEU A 22 20.64 26.33 -4.02
CA LEU A 22 21.22 27.46 -4.75
C LEU A 22 20.16 28.47 -5.18
N PHE A 23 19.02 28.00 -5.68
CA PHE A 23 17.91 28.88 -6.05
C PHE A 23 17.30 29.57 -4.83
N SER A 24 17.14 28.87 -3.70
CA SER A 24 16.67 29.50 -2.46
C SER A 24 17.63 30.58 -1.96
N MET A 25 18.94 30.34 -2.07
CA MET A 25 19.97 31.32 -1.71
C MET A 25 19.92 32.55 -2.61
N LEU A 26 19.75 32.36 -3.92
CA LEU A 26 19.66 33.46 -4.88
C LEU A 26 18.42 34.33 -4.61
N ILE A 27 17.28 33.71 -4.30
CA ILE A 27 16.07 34.45 -3.94
C ILE A 27 16.21 35.14 -2.59
N ALA A 28 16.74 34.46 -1.58
CA ALA A 28 16.99 35.10 -0.28
C ALA A 28 17.90 36.33 -0.45
N LEU A 29 18.95 36.23 -1.26
CA LEU A 29 19.83 37.35 -1.59
C LEU A 29 19.06 38.48 -2.32
N ALA A 30 18.24 38.14 -3.31
CA ALA A 30 17.40 39.12 -4.02
C ALA A 30 16.45 39.86 -3.07
N PHE A 31 15.83 39.16 -2.12
CA PHE A 31 14.96 39.78 -1.10
C PHE A 31 15.73 40.63 -0.10
N ILE A 32 16.95 40.26 0.27
CA ILE A 32 17.82 41.06 1.14
C ILE A 32 18.25 42.36 0.43
N LEU A 33 18.51 42.30 -0.87
CA LEU A 33 18.94 43.46 -1.66
C LEU A 33 17.77 44.33 -2.16
N ALA A 34 16.57 43.78 -2.26
CA ALA A 34 15.39 44.45 -2.81
C ALA A 34 15.07 45.80 -2.13
N PRO A 35 15.12 45.95 -0.79
CA PRO A 35 14.88 47.25 -0.14
C PRO A 35 15.83 48.35 -0.62
N SER A 36 17.10 48.01 -0.80
CA SER A 36 18.14 48.94 -1.25
C SER A 36 17.93 49.36 -2.71
N PHE A 37 17.48 48.45 -3.58
CA PHE A 37 17.24 48.75 -5.00
C PHE A 37 15.91 49.49 -5.25
N LEU A 38 14.89 49.18 -4.45
CA LEU A 38 13.54 49.75 -4.61
C LEU A 38 13.34 51.05 -3.82
N ASN A 39 14.37 51.54 -3.12
CA ASN A 39 14.31 52.70 -2.23
C ASN A 39 13.13 52.60 -1.23
N LEU A 40 12.90 51.40 -0.70
CA LEU A 40 11.80 51.15 0.23
C LEU A 40 12.14 51.75 1.59
N ALA A 41 11.72 52.98 1.81
CA ALA A 41 11.96 53.73 3.05
C ALA A 41 10.94 53.42 4.14
N SER A 42 9.78 52.86 3.79
CA SER A 42 8.71 52.62 4.76
C SER A 42 8.83 51.24 5.43
N PRO A 43 8.56 51.14 6.74
CA PRO A 43 8.44 49.85 7.43
C PRO A 43 7.37 48.94 6.81
N ALA A 44 6.32 49.51 6.21
CA ALA A 44 5.25 48.76 5.55
C ALA A 44 5.74 48.02 4.31
N ASP A 45 6.60 48.65 3.50
CA ASP A 45 7.18 48.04 2.31
C ASP A 45 8.12 46.88 2.67
N THR A 46 8.90 47.06 3.73
CA THR A 46 9.78 46.01 4.26
C THR A 46 8.97 44.83 4.79
N ALA A 47 7.86 45.10 5.50
CA ALA A 47 6.97 44.05 5.98
C ALA A 47 6.31 43.27 4.83
N PHE A 48 5.90 43.95 3.76
CA PHE A 48 5.34 43.31 2.58
C PHE A 48 6.35 42.40 1.87
N LEU A 49 7.61 42.84 1.74
CA LEU A 49 8.67 42.00 1.19
C LEU A 49 8.95 40.76 2.04
N ILE A 50 9.01 40.90 3.37
CA ILE A 50 9.21 39.77 4.28
C ILE A 50 8.04 38.78 4.17
N ALA A 51 6.79 39.27 4.13
CA ALA A 51 5.62 38.44 3.94
C ALA A 51 5.67 37.69 2.59
N GLY A 52 6.04 38.38 1.51
CA GLY A 52 6.24 37.79 0.19
C GLY A 52 7.31 36.69 0.19
N LEU A 53 8.45 36.92 0.85
CA LEU A 53 9.52 35.93 0.99
C LEU A 53 9.04 34.69 1.75
N LEU A 54 8.31 34.87 2.85
CA LEU A 54 7.78 33.74 3.64
C LEU A 54 6.78 32.90 2.85
N VAL A 55 5.85 33.53 2.11
CA VAL A 55 4.91 32.84 1.24
C VAL A 55 5.65 32.09 0.12
N PHE A 56 6.65 32.74 -0.48
CA PHE A 56 7.49 32.11 -1.49
C PHE A 56 8.23 30.88 -0.93
N LEU A 57 8.90 31.02 0.22
CA LEU A 57 9.64 29.92 0.86
C LEU A 57 8.72 28.76 1.22
N LEU A 58 7.48 29.04 1.66
CA LEU A 58 6.47 28.01 1.93
C LEU A 58 6.08 27.26 0.66
N TYR A 59 5.75 27.99 -0.41
CA TYR A 59 5.41 27.39 -1.71
C TYR A 59 6.58 26.58 -2.27
N TRP A 60 7.79 27.14 -2.19
CA TRP A 60 9.02 26.50 -2.64
C TRP A 60 9.32 25.22 -1.88
N HIS A 61 9.11 25.21 -0.55
CA HIS A 61 9.24 24.02 0.29
C HIS A 61 8.24 22.93 -0.13
N LEU A 62 6.97 23.29 -0.38
CA LEU A 62 5.95 22.34 -0.84
C LEU A 62 6.30 21.74 -2.21
N PHE A 63 6.77 22.57 -3.13
CA PHE A 63 7.21 22.15 -4.45
C PHE A 63 8.38 21.16 -4.38
N ARG A 64 9.42 21.49 -3.59
CA ARG A 64 10.54 20.58 -3.31
C ARG A 64 10.06 19.24 -2.75
N LYS A 65 9.17 19.27 -1.77
CA LYS A 65 8.62 18.07 -1.12
C LYS A 65 7.89 17.18 -2.13
N MET A 66 7.16 17.77 -3.08
CA MET A 66 6.49 17.02 -4.14
C MET A 66 7.48 16.36 -5.11
N PHE A 67 8.52 17.06 -5.57
CA PHE A 67 9.51 16.48 -6.47
C PHE A 67 10.28 15.33 -5.82
N LEU A 68 10.78 15.54 -4.61
CA LEU A 68 11.50 14.51 -3.86
C LEU A 68 10.61 13.31 -3.54
N TYR A 69 9.32 13.54 -3.32
CA TYR A 69 8.33 12.47 -3.14
C TYR A 69 8.22 11.59 -4.39
N VAL A 70 8.02 12.19 -5.57
CA VAL A 70 7.87 11.45 -6.83
C VAL A 70 9.13 10.63 -7.14
N LEU A 71 10.31 11.22 -6.95
CA LEU A 71 11.58 10.51 -7.15
C LEU A 71 11.76 9.35 -6.17
N ARG A 72 11.41 9.57 -4.90
CA ARG A 72 11.48 8.50 -3.90
C ARG A 72 10.59 7.34 -4.26
N SER A 73 9.34 7.62 -4.58
CA SER A 73 8.36 6.60 -4.88
C SER A 73 8.72 5.84 -6.15
N SER A 74 9.19 6.53 -7.19
CA SER A 74 9.67 5.91 -8.42
C SER A 74 10.87 4.98 -8.16
N GLY A 75 11.79 5.39 -7.28
CA GLY A 75 12.92 4.57 -6.85
C GLY A 75 12.48 3.28 -6.15
N VAL A 76 11.51 3.37 -5.23
CA VAL A 76 10.94 2.20 -4.54
C VAL A 76 10.34 1.19 -5.52
N VAL A 77 9.62 1.69 -6.55
CA VAL A 77 9.06 0.82 -7.60
C VAL A 77 10.18 0.13 -8.39
N VAL A 78 11.19 0.87 -8.84
CA VAL A 78 12.31 0.31 -9.59
C VAL A 78 13.07 -0.74 -8.78
N ILE A 79 13.31 -0.48 -7.49
CA ILE A 79 13.94 -1.44 -6.58
C ILE A 79 13.10 -2.71 -6.49
N SER A 80 11.77 -2.58 -6.33
CA SER A 80 10.89 -3.76 -6.29
C SER A 80 10.98 -4.60 -7.57
N GLU A 81 10.97 -3.96 -8.74
CA GLU A 81 11.09 -4.67 -10.02
C GLU A 81 12.45 -5.40 -10.16
N TYR A 82 13.54 -4.77 -9.71
CA TYR A 82 14.85 -5.40 -9.71
C TYR A 82 14.95 -6.61 -8.76
N VAL A 83 14.39 -6.50 -7.55
CA VAL A 83 14.44 -7.60 -6.57
C VAL A 83 13.65 -8.84 -7.06
N PHE A 84 12.64 -8.63 -7.92
CA PHE A 84 11.88 -9.70 -8.56
C PHE A 84 12.44 -10.14 -9.91
N GLY A 85 13.65 -9.69 -10.29
CA GLY A 85 14.34 -10.14 -11.49
C GLY A 85 13.76 -9.61 -12.80
N ARG A 86 12.93 -8.56 -12.75
CA ARG A 86 12.34 -7.95 -13.96
C ARG A 86 13.32 -7.00 -14.61
N THR A 87 13.16 -6.83 -15.93
CA THR A 87 13.99 -5.93 -16.72
C THR A 87 13.53 -4.49 -16.51
N VAL A 88 14.43 -3.65 -16.01
CA VAL A 88 14.19 -2.21 -15.85
C VAL A 88 15.15 -1.46 -16.79
N PRO A 89 14.64 -0.54 -17.64
CA PRO A 89 15.47 0.22 -18.57
C PRO A 89 16.45 1.14 -17.80
N VAL A 90 17.75 0.97 -18.04
CA VAL A 90 18.82 1.69 -17.33
C VAL A 90 18.76 3.21 -17.57
N SER A 91 18.44 3.64 -18.79
CA SER A 91 18.46 5.05 -19.21
C SER A 91 17.25 5.87 -18.74
N LYS A 92 16.12 5.23 -18.41
CA LYS A 92 14.84 5.90 -18.11
C LYS A 92 14.16 5.36 -16.85
N GLN A 93 14.94 5.01 -15.83
CA GLN A 93 14.43 4.45 -14.57
C GLN A 93 13.40 5.35 -13.87
N ASN A 94 13.65 6.66 -13.82
CA ASN A 94 12.75 7.64 -13.19
C ASN A 94 11.37 7.63 -13.87
N SER A 95 11.36 7.72 -15.21
CA SER A 95 10.12 7.73 -16.00
C SER A 95 9.42 6.37 -15.96
N PHE A 96 10.18 5.27 -15.96
CA PHE A 96 9.63 3.92 -15.81
C PHE A 96 8.90 3.73 -14.47
N GLY A 97 9.56 4.08 -13.35
CA GLY A 97 8.96 4.00 -12.03
C GLY A 97 7.71 4.89 -11.91
N PHE A 98 7.78 6.11 -12.44
CA PHE A 98 6.63 7.02 -12.47
C PHE A 98 5.46 6.48 -13.29
N ASN A 99 5.73 5.92 -14.47
CA ASN A 99 4.70 5.35 -15.34
C ASN A 99 4.05 4.12 -14.69
N LEU A 100 4.80 3.31 -13.96
CA LEU A 100 4.25 2.19 -13.19
C LEU A 100 3.34 2.66 -12.04
N ILE A 101 3.73 3.71 -11.32
CA ILE A 101 2.86 4.31 -10.29
C ILE A 101 1.56 4.81 -10.94
N LYS A 102 1.66 5.54 -12.05
CA LYS A 102 0.49 6.06 -12.78
C LYS A 102 -0.39 4.92 -13.30
N LYS A 103 0.20 3.84 -13.82
CA LYS A 103 -0.52 2.65 -14.28
C LYS A 103 -1.26 1.95 -13.13
N LYS A 104 -0.62 1.79 -11.96
CA LYS A 104 -1.20 1.05 -10.83
C LYS A 104 -2.19 1.86 -9.99
N PHE A 105 -2.03 3.18 -9.89
CA PHE A 105 -2.85 4.04 -9.02
C PHE A 105 -3.66 5.11 -9.75
N SER A 106 -3.61 5.19 -11.09
CA SER A 106 -4.18 6.22 -11.99
C SER A 106 -3.64 7.65 -11.77
N SER A 107 -3.29 8.03 -10.54
CA SER A 107 -2.74 9.34 -10.19
C SER A 107 -1.75 9.26 -9.01
N LEU A 108 -0.85 10.23 -8.93
CA LEU A 108 0.04 10.41 -7.76
C LEU A 108 -0.74 10.71 -6.47
N LYS A 109 -1.90 11.37 -6.57
CA LYS A 109 -2.74 11.69 -5.42
C LYS A 109 -3.26 10.43 -4.74
N ASN A 110 -3.76 9.48 -5.53
CA ASN A 110 -4.26 8.19 -5.03
C ASN A 110 -3.13 7.38 -4.40
N PHE A 111 -1.96 7.39 -5.03
CA PHE A 111 -0.77 6.73 -4.51
C PHE A 111 -0.31 7.35 -3.18
N ARG A 112 -0.34 8.68 -3.05
CA ARG A 112 -0.02 9.37 -1.79
C ARG A 112 -1.03 9.07 -0.70
N GLU A 113 -2.32 9.10 -1.01
CA GLU A 113 -3.37 8.69 -0.07
C GLU A 113 -3.15 7.26 0.42
N PHE A 114 -2.77 6.36 -0.49
CA PHE A 114 -2.47 4.97 -0.18
C PHE A 114 -1.24 4.81 0.73
N GLU A 115 -0.17 5.54 0.46
CA GLU A 115 1.00 5.57 1.34
C GLU A 115 0.66 6.17 2.72
N ASP A 116 -0.11 7.25 2.77
CA ASP A 116 -0.51 7.89 4.02
C ASP A 116 -1.41 6.97 4.86
N LYS A 117 -2.29 6.17 4.22
CA LYS A 117 -3.04 5.10 4.90
C LYS A 117 -2.13 4.03 5.48
N SER A 118 -1.13 3.58 4.71
CA SER A 118 -0.11 2.64 5.20
C SER A 118 0.62 3.20 6.43
N LYS A 119 1.11 4.44 6.34
CA LYS A 119 1.77 5.14 7.46
C LYS A 119 0.88 5.28 8.68
N LYS A 120 -0.41 5.58 8.53
CA LYS A 120 -1.34 5.66 9.66
C LYS A 120 -1.55 4.30 10.33
N VAL A 121 -1.68 3.23 9.55
CA VAL A 121 -1.78 1.87 10.10
C VAL A 121 -0.51 1.49 10.85
N ILE A 122 0.66 1.67 10.24
CA ILE A 122 1.98 1.46 10.84
C ILE A 122 2.12 2.31 12.11
N GLY A 123 1.78 3.59 12.02
CA GLY A 123 1.82 4.56 13.11
C GLY A 123 0.90 4.18 14.27
N ARG A 124 -0.26 3.57 14.05
CA ARG A 124 -1.12 3.05 15.14
C ARG A 124 -0.59 1.77 15.74
N ILE A 125 -0.02 0.88 14.92
CA ILE A 125 0.64 -0.34 15.39
C ILE A 125 1.80 0.01 16.34
N TYR A 126 2.53 1.09 16.04
CA TYR A 126 3.71 1.52 16.77
C TYR A 126 3.52 2.67 17.74
N GLY A 127 2.47 3.47 17.61
CA GLY A 127 2.17 4.58 18.50
C GLY A 127 1.90 4.12 19.93
N VAL A 128 1.50 2.84 20.09
CA VAL A 128 1.42 2.17 21.40
C VAL A 128 2.80 1.97 22.05
N LEU A 129 3.88 1.96 21.26
CA LEU A 129 5.23 1.65 21.72
C LEU A 129 6.10 2.87 22.07
N GLY A 130 5.57 4.10 21.99
CA GLY A 130 6.17 5.36 22.49
C GLY A 130 7.51 5.78 21.88
N PHE A 131 8.52 4.92 22.00
CA PHE A 131 9.89 5.07 21.52
C PHE A 131 10.01 5.24 20.00
N VAL A 132 9.16 4.55 19.22
CA VAL A 132 9.19 4.63 17.74
C VAL A 132 8.79 6.02 17.23
N ALA A 133 8.03 6.79 18.02
CA ALA A 133 7.63 8.14 17.65
C ALA A 133 8.81 9.14 17.67
N PHE A 134 9.86 8.85 18.45
CA PHE A 134 11.03 9.73 18.58
C PHE A 134 12.02 9.61 17.43
N ILE A 135 11.94 8.55 16.62
CA ILE A 135 12.90 8.33 15.53
C ILE A 135 12.23 8.79 14.22
N PRO A 136 12.56 10.00 13.73
CA PRO A 136 12.03 10.47 12.47
C PRO A 136 12.40 9.49 11.36
N ASN A 137 11.49 9.32 10.40
CA ASN A 137 11.63 8.49 9.21
C ASN A 137 11.43 6.97 9.37
N VAL A 138 11.28 6.40 10.58
CA VAL A 138 11.04 4.94 10.73
C VAL A 138 9.72 4.51 10.11
N THR A 139 8.63 5.25 10.37
CA THR A 139 7.32 4.97 9.76
C THR A 139 7.35 5.11 8.24
N GLN A 140 8.13 6.06 7.72
CA GLN A 140 8.31 6.28 6.30
C GLN A 140 9.14 5.18 5.63
N ALA A 141 10.21 4.75 6.29
CA ALA A 141 11.04 3.62 5.92
C ALA A 141 10.21 2.35 5.75
N ILE A 142 9.48 1.99 6.81
CA ILE A 142 8.58 0.84 6.84
C ILE A 142 7.50 0.97 5.77
N SER A 143 6.86 2.13 5.65
CA SER A 143 5.83 2.34 4.63
C SER A 143 6.38 2.19 3.22
N SER A 144 7.64 2.58 2.98
CA SER A 144 8.30 2.42 1.67
C SER A 144 8.57 0.94 1.38
N ALA A 145 8.97 0.18 2.40
CA ALA A 145 9.15 -1.27 2.29
C ALA A 145 7.81 -2.01 2.03
N VAL A 146 6.74 -1.67 2.75
CA VAL A 146 5.40 -2.23 2.46
C VAL A 146 4.97 -1.89 1.03
N LEU A 147 5.29 -0.69 0.56
CA LEU A 147 4.96 -0.24 -0.78
C LEU A 147 5.77 -0.96 -1.86
N SER A 148 7.04 -1.30 -1.60
CA SER A 148 7.84 -2.12 -2.50
C SER A 148 7.21 -3.51 -2.70
N TYR A 149 6.65 -4.10 -1.64
CA TYR A 149 5.86 -5.34 -1.75
C TYR A 149 4.59 -5.14 -2.58
N VAL A 150 3.90 -4.02 -2.43
CA VAL A 150 2.69 -3.74 -3.23
C VAL A 150 3.01 -3.72 -4.72
N PHE A 151 4.15 -3.16 -5.15
CA PHE A 151 4.52 -3.16 -6.57
C PHE A 151 5.01 -4.52 -7.06
N ALA A 152 5.78 -5.21 -6.21
CA ALA A 152 6.22 -6.57 -6.46
C ALA A 152 5.07 -7.57 -6.67
N ASP A 153 4.03 -7.46 -5.85
CA ASP A 153 2.86 -8.31 -5.91
C ASP A 153 2.04 -8.00 -7.18
N ASN A 154 2.03 -8.93 -8.13
CA ASN A 154 1.35 -8.83 -9.42
C ASN A 154 -0.18 -8.88 -9.33
N LYS A 155 -0.74 -8.90 -8.12
CA LYS A 155 -2.19 -8.83 -7.95
C LYS A 155 -2.73 -7.55 -8.58
N VAL A 156 -3.88 -7.71 -9.25
CA VAL A 156 -4.58 -6.64 -9.98
C VAL A 156 -5.06 -5.54 -9.02
N GLU A 157 -5.36 -5.89 -7.75
CA GLU A 157 -5.84 -4.93 -6.75
C GLU A 157 -4.78 -4.50 -5.74
N SER A 158 -4.38 -3.23 -5.83
CA SER A 158 -3.42 -2.58 -4.92
C SER A 158 -3.82 -2.68 -3.45
N ASN A 159 -5.12 -2.61 -3.11
CA ASN A 159 -5.59 -2.72 -1.73
C ASN A 159 -5.36 -4.11 -1.13
N THR A 160 -5.47 -5.16 -1.95
CA THR A 160 -5.24 -6.54 -1.52
C THR A 160 -3.76 -6.76 -1.21
N SER A 161 -2.87 -6.30 -2.09
CA SER A 161 -1.42 -6.34 -1.85
C SER A 161 -1.00 -5.50 -0.65
N LEU A 162 -1.63 -4.34 -0.41
CA LEU A 162 -1.34 -3.53 0.78
C LEU A 162 -1.77 -4.22 2.05
N ARG A 163 -2.98 -4.76 2.08
CA ARG A 163 -3.48 -5.52 3.22
C ARG A 163 -2.52 -6.66 3.55
N ASP A 164 -2.13 -7.44 2.54
CA ASP A 164 -1.24 -8.59 2.71
C ASP A 164 0.17 -8.13 3.14
N GLY A 165 0.71 -7.07 2.54
CA GLY A 165 1.99 -6.48 2.93
C GLY A 165 2.01 -5.97 4.37
N LEU A 166 0.93 -5.35 4.84
CA LEU A 166 0.78 -4.91 6.23
C LEU A 166 0.66 -6.10 7.21
N ILE A 167 0.01 -7.20 6.80
CA ILE A 167 -0.05 -8.43 7.61
C ILE A 167 1.32 -9.08 7.72
N LEU A 168 2.03 -9.24 6.60
CA LEU A 168 3.39 -9.80 6.54
C LEU A 168 4.36 -8.94 7.35
N PHE A 169 4.23 -7.63 7.26
CA PHE A 169 4.97 -6.69 8.08
C PHE A 169 4.71 -6.90 9.58
N TYR A 170 3.44 -6.97 10.00
CA TYR A 170 3.11 -7.19 11.41
C TYR A 170 3.60 -8.56 11.92
N GLN A 171 3.55 -9.60 11.08
CA GLN A 171 4.08 -10.94 11.37
C GLN A 171 5.56 -10.91 11.78
N LYS A 172 6.34 -10.05 11.13
CA LYS A 172 7.79 -9.94 11.33
C LYS A 172 8.22 -8.64 12.00
N LYS A 173 7.29 -7.96 12.68
CA LYS A 173 7.47 -6.58 13.17
C LYS A 173 8.75 -6.37 13.98
N ASN A 174 9.11 -7.30 14.88
CA ASN A 174 10.25 -7.11 15.78
C ASN A 174 11.57 -7.11 15.00
N ARG A 175 11.70 -8.04 14.05
CA ARG A 175 12.91 -8.18 13.24
C ARG A 175 13.03 -7.06 12.21
N ILE A 176 11.94 -6.69 11.52
CA ILE A 176 11.97 -5.56 10.57
C ILE A 176 12.25 -4.24 11.31
N LEU A 177 11.65 -4.03 12.48
CA LEU A 177 11.94 -2.85 13.29
C LEU A 177 13.40 -2.78 13.70
N PHE A 178 13.93 -3.87 14.26
CA PHE A 178 15.32 -3.90 14.70
C PHE A 178 16.27 -3.51 13.57
N GLU A 179 16.04 -4.01 12.37
CA GLU A 179 16.86 -3.72 11.19
C GLU A 179 16.69 -2.28 10.70
N VAL A 180 15.46 -1.76 10.68
CA VAL A 180 15.20 -0.36 10.35
C VAL A 180 15.87 0.57 11.36
N PHE A 181 15.83 0.23 12.65
CA PHE A 181 16.50 0.99 13.71
C PHE A 181 18.01 0.91 13.62
N ALA A 182 18.57 -0.29 13.46
CA ALA A 182 20.00 -0.50 13.30
C ALA A 182 20.54 0.30 12.11
N MET A 183 19.83 0.27 10.98
CA MET A 183 20.19 1.04 9.79
C MET A 183 20.05 2.55 10.02
N GLN A 184 19.04 3.01 10.75
CA GLN A 184 18.91 4.43 11.07
C GLN A 184 20.06 4.92 11.97
N ILE A 185 20.44 4.15 12.99
CA ILE A 185 21.59 4.44 13.86
C ILE A 185 22.87 4.46 13.03
N PHE A 186 23.09 3.44 12.19
CA PHE A 186 24.23 3.38 11.27
C PHE A 186 24.30 4.60 10.36
N SER A 187 23.14 5.08 9.88
CA SER A 187 23.06 6.29 9.06
C SER A 187 23.52 7.56 9.81
N TYR A 188 23.21 7.66 11.09
CA TYR A 188 23.63 8.78 11.93
C TYR A 188 25.11 8.71 12.26
N ILE A 189 25.65 7.50 12.46
CA ILE A 189 27.09 7.28 12.63
C ILE A 189 27.84 7.71 11.37
N ILE A 190 27.39 7.30 10.17
CA ILE A 190 28.01 7.73 8.90
C ILE A 190 27.92 9.26 8.75
N PHE A 191 26.76 9.85 9.06
CA PHE A 191 26.57 11.29 8.98
C PHE A 191 27.54 12.04 9.90
N PHE A 192 27.63 11.60 11.16
CA PHE A 192 28.51 12.19 12.17
C PHE A 192 29.99 12.01 11.80
N LEU A 193 30.38 10.84 11.31
CA LEU A 193 31.75 10.59 10.87
C LEU A 193 32.11 11.41 9.63
N SER A 194 31.18 11.54 8.68
CA SER A 194 31.36 12.39 7.49
C SER A 194 31.48 13.86 7.89
N TYR A 195 30.70 14.32 8.87
CA TYR A 195 30.84 15.65 9.45
C TYR A 195 32.23 15.86 10.03
N LEU A 196 32.70 14.92 10.86
CA LEU A 196 33.99 15.00 11.53
C LEU A 196 35.15 15.05 10.52
N ILE A 197 35.10 14.21 9.48
CA ILE A 197 36.11 14.21 8.41
C ILE A 197 36.12 15.54 7.65
N LEU A 198 34.95 16.04 7.23
CA LEU A 198 34.86 17.33 6.53
C LEU A 198 35.31 18.49 7.42
N PHE A 199 34.98 18.43 8.71
CA PHE A 199 35.39 19.44 9.68
C PHE A 199 36.92 19.47 9.84
N ILE A 200 37.57 18.32 10.00
CA ILE A 200 39.04 18.23 10.06
C ILE A 200 39.68 18.73 8.77
N ALA A 201 39.14 18.31 7.60
CA ALA A 201 39.69 18.69 6.30
C ALA A 201 39.60 20.20 6.04
N LEU A 202 38.59 20.87 6.58
CA LEU A 202 38.36 22.32 6.39
C LEU A 202 38.93 23.18 7.52
N SER A 203 39.38 22.58 8.62
CA SER A 203 40.01 23.27 9.74
C SER A 203 41.13 24.26 9.32
N PRO A 204 42.07 23.90 8.41
CA PRO A 204 43.11 24.83 7.97
C PRO A 204 42.58 26.04 7.20
N VAL A 205 41.46 25.89 6.49
CA VAL A 205 40.84 26.99 5.75
C VAL A 205 40.14 27.95 6.71
N THR A 206 39.49 27.41 7.75
CA THR A 206 38.85 28.23 8.78
C THR A 206 39.86 29.03 9.60
N SER A 207 41.08 28.52 9.84
CA SER A 207 42.09 29.28 10.60
C SER A 207 42.62 30.54 9.91
N ILE A 208 42.38 30.69 8.61
CA ILE A 208 42.85 31.84 7.81
C ILE A 208 41.76 32.91 7.69
N LEU A 209 40.50 32.55 7.90
CA LEU A 209 39.36 33.45 7.73
C LEU A 209 39.16 34.32 8.97
N VAL A 210 39.10 35.64 8.79
CA VAL A 210 38.80 36.58 9.87
C VAL A 210 37.32 36.45 10.25
N TYR A 211 37.00 36.43 11.54
CA TYR A 211 35.61 36.50 12.03
C TYR A 211 34.87 37.68 11.36
N PRO A 212 33.71 37.50 10.69
CA PRO A 212 32.67 36.48 10.88
C PRO A 212 32.63 35.33 9.84
N PHE A 213 33.63 35.22 8.96
CA PHE A 213 33.61 34.23 7.87
C PHE A 213 33.64 32.76 8.35
N ASP A 214 34.05 32.52 9.60
CA ASP A 214 34.00 31.20 10.24
C ASP A 214 32.57 30.65 10.28
N LEU A 215 31.61 31.44 10.75
CA LEU A 215 30.21 31.01 10.89
C LEU A 215 29.61 30.63 9.53
N ILE A 216 29.91 31.42 8.49
CA ILE A 216 29.46 31.13 7.12
C ILE A 216 30.05 29.80 6.64
N SER A 217 31.33 29.56 6.89
CA SER A 217 32.01 28.31 6.53
C SER A 217 31.38 27.10 7.23
N PHE A 218 31.11 27.19 8.53
CA PHE A 218 30.39 26.16 9.28
C PHE A 218 29.00 25.86 8.71
N VAL A 219 28.22 26.91 8.42
CA VAL A 219 26.88 26.77 7.84
C VAL A 219 26.96 26.11 6.46
N MET A 220 27.94 26.48 5.63
CA MET A 220 28.13 25.88 4.30
C MET A 220 28.53 24.41 4.38
N ILE A 221 29.45 24.05 5.28
CA ILE A 221 29.84 22.65 5.53
C ILE A 221 28.65 21.82 5.97
N PHE A 222 27.91 22.35 6.95
CA PHE A 222 26.72 21.69 7.47
C PHE A 222 25.65 21.52 6.37
N LEU A 223 25.47 22.53 5.52
CA LEU A 223 24.55 22.48 4.39
C LEU A 223 24.95 21.44 3.34
N ILE A 224 26.24 21.38 2.97
CA ILE A 224 26.77 20.36 2.05
C ILE A 224 26.54 18.96 2.64
N LEU A 225 26.81 18.78 3.94
CA LEU A 225 26.60 17.52 4.63
C LEU A 225 25.12 17.13 4.66
N LEU A 226 24.21 18.08 4.91
CA LEU A 226 22.77 17.86 4.85
C LEU A 226 22.32 17.45 3.44
N LEU A 227 22.88 18.07 2.39
CA LEU A 227 22.61 17.71 1.00
C LEU A 227 23.08 16.30 0.69
N PHE A 228 24.28 15.94 1.14
CA PHE A 228 24.81 14.59 1.01
C PHE A 228 23.94 13.57 1.75
N TYR A 229 23.60 13.82 3.01
CA TYR A 229 22.74 12.94 3.82
C TYR A 229 21.36 12.74 3.18
N SER A 230 20.70 13.84 2.81
CA SER A 230 19.36 13.82 2.22
C SER A 230 19.33 13.07 0.88
N SER A 231 20.40 13.17 0.10
CA SER A 231 20.45 12.60 -1.26
C SER A 231 20.95 11.16 -1.26
N PHE A 232 22.05 10.90 -0.56
CA PHE A 232 22.73 9.61 -0.57
C PHE A 232 22.22 8.69 0.54
N VAL A 233 22.44 9.09 1.80
CA VAL A 233 22.18 8.23 2.97
C VAL A 233 20.69 7.88 3.08
N SER A 234 19.80 8.87 2.94
CA SER A 234 18.35 8.64 2.97
C SER A 234 17.88 7.70 1.85
N HIS A 235 18.46 7.79 0.65
CA HIS A 235 18.10 6.89 -0.45
C HIS A 235 18.62 5.47 -0.21
N PHE A 236 19.86 5.34 0.27
CA PHE A 236 20.46 4.06 0.64
C PHE A 236 19.60 3.31 1.66
N LEU A 237 19.15 4.00 2.72
CA LEU A 237 18.28 3.40 3.73
C LEU A 237 16.99 2.82 3.13
N ILE A 238 16.30 3.60 2.30
CA ILE A 238 15.05 3.17 1.66
C ILE A 238 15.30 1.96 0.76
N CYS A 239 16.42 1.95 0.02
CA CYS A 239 16.81 0.85 -0.85
C CYS A 239 17.06 -0.42 -0.05
N TRP A 240 17.91 -0.34 0.96
CA TRP A 240 18.23 -1.45 1.85
C TRP A 240 16.98 -2.04 2.50
N GLN A 241 16.13 -1.19 3.09
CA GLN A 241 14.91 -1.63 3.76
C GLN A 241 13.91 -2.28 2.81
N SER A 242 13.79 -1.76 1.58
CA SER A 242 12.90 -2.32 0.57
C SER A 242 13.37 -3.72 0.14
N ILE A 243 14.68 -3.90 -0.05
CA ILE A 243 15.28 -5.19 -0.40
C ILE A 243 15.11 -6.18 0.75
N TYR A 244 15.54 -5.79 1.96
CA TYR A 244 15.47 -6.62 3.16
C TYR A 244 14.05 -7.10 3.42
N PHE A 245 13.07 -6.18 3.35
CA PHE A 245 11.67 -6.53 3.57
C PHE A 245 11.15 -7.52 2.54
N ILE A 246 11.43 -7.30 1.25
CA ILE A 246 10.99 -8.22 0.18
C ILE A 246 11.63 -9.60 0.36
N GLU A 247 12.93 -9.67 0.63
CA GLU A 247 13.61 -10.95 0.85
C GLU A 247 13.05 -11.69 2.06
N MET A 248 12.78 -10.94 3.13
CA MET A 248 12.25 -11.50 4.37
C MET A 248 10.85 -12.11 4.20
N ILE A 249 9.99 -11.51 3.38
CA ILE A 249 8.60 -11.94 3.20
C ILE A 249 8.39 -12.85 1.98
N ARG A 250 9.43 -13.09 1.17
CA ARG A 250 9.33 -13.78 -0.13
C ARG A 250 8.56 -15.11 -0.07
N ASN A 251 8.73 -15.85 1.02
CA ASN A 251 8.14 -17.18 1.21
C ASN A 251 7.01 -17.22 2.25
N ASP A 252 6.63 -16.07 2.81
CA ASP A 252 5.65 -16.00 3.89
C ASP A 252 4.23 -15.77 3.33
N VAL A 253 3.24 -16.35 4.02
CA VAL A 253 1.82 -16.17 3.71
C VAL A 253 1.15 -15.35 4.82
N ALA A 254 0.30 -14.41 4.40
CA ALA A 254 -0.44 -13.53 5.30
C ALA A 254 -1.36 -14.35 6.25
N SER A 255 -1.10 -14.28 7.55
CA SER A 255 -1.86 -15.05 8.55
C SER A 255 -3.25 -14.46 8.82
N LYS A 256 -4.28 -15.32 8.82
CA LYS A 256 -5.66 -14.98 9.20
C LYS A 256 -5.76 -14.45 10.64
N LYS A 257 -4.96 -14.99 11.58
CA LYS A 257 -4.95 -14.56 12.99
C LYS A 257 -4.46 -13.12 13.12
N ILE A 258 -3.46 -12.73 12.34
CA ILE A 258 -2.90 -11.38 12.40
C ILE A 258 -3.81 -10.38 11.69
N ARG A 259 -4.45 -10.79 10.59
CA ARG A 259 -5.49 -10.00 9.95
C ARG A 259 -6.57 -9.57 10.95
N SER A 260 -7.13 -10.51 11.72
CA SER A 260 -8.19 -10.19 12.69
C SER A 260 -7.69 -9.30 13.84
N LEU A 261 -6.43 -9.46 14.27
CA LEU A 261 -5.81 -8.55 15.24
C LEU A 261 -5.66 -7.13 14.70
N LEU A 262 -5.24 -6.97 13.44
CA LEU A 262 -5.09 -5.66 12.80
C LEU A 262 -6.45 -4.99 12.54
N GLU A 263 -7.47 -5.76 12.14
CA GLU A 263 -8.85 -5.26 11.96
C GLU A 263 -9.43 -4.75 13.28
N LYS A 264 -9.15 -5.43 14.40
CA LYS A 264 -9.56 -4.96 15.74
C LYS A 264 -8.81 -3.69 16.19
N ARG A 265 -7.53 -3.55 15.83
CA ARG A 265 -6.68 -2.45 16.32
C ARG A 265 -6.69 -1.18 15.47
N SER A 266 -7.01 -1.28 14.17
CA SER A 266 -6.92 -0.12 13.27
C SER A 266 -8.13 -0.01 12.35
N LYS A 267 -8.90 1.07 12.52
CA LYS A 267 -9.99 1.45 11.62
C LYS A 267 -9.52 1.62 10.17
N ASP A 268 -8.30 2.12 9.97
CA ASP A 268 -7.74 2.34 8.63
C ASP A 268 -7.37 1.00 7.97
N PHE A 269 -6.90 0.03 8.76
CA PHE A 269 -6.67 -1.32 8.26
C PHE A 269 -7.99 -2.00 7.88
N ASN A 270 -9.05 -1.78 8.67
CA ASN A 270 -10.39 -2.25 8.33
C ASN A 270 -10.89 -1.61 7.02
N GLU A 271 -10.68 -0.30 6.80
CA GLU A 271 -11.03 0.36 5.53
C GLU A 271 -10.28 -0.26 4.34
N ILE A 272 -8.97 -0.53 4.49
CA ILE A 272 -8.16 -1.20 3.46
C ILE A 272 -8.67 -2.62 3.22
N SER A 273 -8.97 -3.38 4.28
CA SER A 273 -9.49 -4.75 4.22
C SER A 273 -10.86 -4.81 3.55
N ALA A 274 -11.76 -3.87 3.86
CA ALA A 274 -13.08 -3.76 3.24
C ALA A 274 -13.02 -3.42 1.74
N LYS A 275 -12.03 -2.60 1.33
CA LYS A 275 -11.79 -2.26 -0.07
C LYS A 275 -11.00 -3.32 -0.84
N SER A 276 -10.47 -4.33 -0.16
CA SER A 276 -9.82 -5.48 -0.79
C SER A 276 -10.86 -6.54 -1.14
N LYS A 277 -10.86 -7.11 -2.35
CA LYS A 277 -11.74 -8.25 -2.65
C LYS A 277 -11.39 -9.42 -1.72
N VAL A 278 -12.42 -10.22 -1.41
CA VAL A 278 -12.29 -11.41 -0.55
C VAL A 278 -11.22 -12.32 -1.16
N PHE A 279 -10.15 -12.50 -0.40
CA PHE A 279 -9.06 -13.40 -0.74
C PHE A 279 -9.53 -14.85 -0.55
N ILE A 280 -9.59 -15.59 -1.65
CA ILE A 280 -9.57 -17.05 -1.63
C ILE A 280 -8.09 -17.42 -1.67
N PRO A 281 -7.51 -18.03 -0.63
CA PRO A 281 -6.14 -18.51 -0.70
C PRO A 281 -6.07 -19.52 -1.86
N LEU A 282 -5.31 -19.17 -2.90
CA LEU A 282 -4.81 -20.16 -3.85
C LEU A 282 -3.84 -21.02 -3.05
N GLN A 283 -4.34 -22.12 -2.48
CA GLN A 283 -3.46 -23.24 -2.19
C GLN A 283 -2.83 -23.61 -3.52
N THR A 284 -1.51 -23.59 -3.59
CA THR A 284 -0.76 -24.21 -4.67
C THR A 284 -1.12 -25.69 -4.63
N ILE A 285 -2.08 -26.11 -5.45
CA ILE A 285 -2.40 -27.52 -5.64
C ILE A 285 -1.25 -28.08 -6.46
N THR A 286 -0.19 -28.48 -5.78
CA THR A 286 0.81 -29.35 -6.38
C THR A 286 0.12 -30.68 -6.63
N SER A 287 0.13 -31.17 -7.86
CA SER A 287 -0.55 -32.39 -8.32
C SER A 287 -0.24 -33.67 -7.52
N ARG A 288 0.74 -33.65 -6.61
CA ARG A 288 1.00 -34.73 -5.64
C ARG A 288 -0.02 -34.85 -4.50
N ASN A 289 -0.77 -33.80 -4.17
CA ASN A 289 -1.68 -33.82 -3.02
C ASN A 289 -3.13 -34.19 -3.35
N LEU A 290 -3.44 -34.52 -4.61
CA LEU A 290 -4.78 -34.94 -5.03
C LEU A 290 -5.08 -36.42 -4.76
N MET A 291 -4.13 -37.21 -4.25
CA MET A 291 -4.32 -38.66 -4.06
C MET A 291 -4.80 -39.07 -2.66
N TYR A 292 -4.88 -38.17 -1.68
CA TYR A 292 -5.37 -38.49 -0.34
C TYR A 292 -6.19 -37.35 0.26
N SER A 293 -7.48 -37.26 -0.07
CA SER A 293 -8.55 -36.80 0.85
C SER A 293 -9.87 -36.63 0.09
N PHE A 294 -10.50 -37.76 -0.23
CA PHE A 294 -11.95 -37.80 -0.30
C PHE A 294 -12.41 -38.85 0.70
N ASP A 295 -12.30 -38.52 1.99
CA ASP A 295 -13.05 -39.23 3.02
C ASP A 295 -14.44 -38.59 3.16
N LYS A 296 -15.45 -39.44 3.19
CA LYS A 296 -16.89 -39.19 3.00
C LYS A 296 -17.52 -38.45 4.19
N THR A 297 -16.73 -38.08 5.20
CA THR A 297 -17.15 -37.69 6.55
C THR A 297 -17.39 -36.18 6.74
N GLU A 298 -17.03 -35.31 5.79
CA GLU A 298 -17.22 -33.85 5.95
C GLU A 298 -18.61 -33.35 5.51
N LYS A 299 -19.41 -34.19 4.83
CA LYS A 299 -20.78 -33.84 4.41
C LYS A 299 -21.77 -33.84 5.59
N GLU A 300 -21.53 -34.65 6.62
CA GLU A 300 -22.41 -34.74 7.80
C GLU A 300 -22.15 -33.62 8.82
N LYS A 301 -20.90 -33.13 8.93
CA LYS A 301 -20.54 -32.03 9.85
C LYS A 301 -21.08 -30.64 9.43
N ARG A 302 -21.52 -30.47 8.19
CA ARG A 302 -22.07 -29.19 7.71
C ARG A 302 -23.59 -29.09 7.80
N ALA A 303 -24.29 -30.19 8.03
CA ALA A 303 -25.74 -30.19 8.22
C ALA A 303 -26.15 -29.86 9.67
N SER A 304 -25.29 -30.11 10.67
CA SER A 304 -25.58 -29.86 12.09
C SER A 304 -25.38 -28.42 12.56
N LEU A 305 -24.79 -27.55 11.73
CA LEU A 305 -24.52 -26.14 12.06
C LEU A 305 -25.60 -25.15 11.60
N LEU A 306 -26.68 -25.64 10.97
CA LEU A 306 -27.78 -24.80 10.44
C LEU A 306 -29.10 -24.92 11.21
N VAL A 307 -29.14 -25.61 12.36
CA VAL A 307 -30.37 -25.81 13.16
C VAL A 307 -30.33 -25.14 14.54
N SER A 308 -29.25 -24.46 14.93
CA SER A 308 -29.16 -23.78 16.23
C SER A 308 -29.18 -22.25 16.11
N LEU A 309 -30.25 -21.68 15.55
CA LEU A 309 -30.54 -20.23 15.65
C LEU A 309 -32.06 -20.05 15.64
N ASP A 310 -32.70 -20.56 16.69
CA ASP A 310 -34.10 -20.25 16.99
C ASP A 310 -34.29 -20.09 18.50
N GLY A 311 -34.95 -18.99 18.89
CA GLY A 311 -35.51 -18.74 20.22
C GLY A 311 -34.58 -18.31 21.36
N THR A 312 -34.64 -17.03 21.78
CA THR A 312 -35.21 -16.61 23.09
C THR A 312 -34.90 -15.13 23.41
N ILE A 313 -35.94 -14.29 23.45
CA ILE A 313 -35.97 -13.06 24.27
C ILE A 313 -37.27 -13.16 25.08
N LYS A 314 -37.14 -13.23 26.41
CA LYS A 314 -38.23 -13.16 27.39
C LYS A 314 -38.10 -11.89 28.22
N ASP A 315 -39.25 -11.24 28.39
CA ASP A 315 -39.79 -10.44 29.51
C ASP A 315 -39.01 -9.21 30.01
N LYS A 316 -39.55 -7.97 30.04
CA LYS A 316 -40.72 -7.35 30.73
C LYS A 316 -40.53 -7.13 32.25
N ASP A 317 -40.53 -5.86 32.65
CA ASP A 317 -40.99 -5.27 33.93
C ASP A 317 -41.27 -3.77 33.62
N ILE A 318 -42.51 -3.26 33.58
CA ILE A 318 -43.43 -2.76 34.63
C ILE A 318 -42.85 -1.61 35.50
N LEU A 319 -43.40 -0.40 35.31
CA LEU A 319 -43.91 0.47 36.38
C LEU A 319 -44.85 1.54 35.80
N GLU A 320 -46.05 1.60 36.37
CA GLU A 320 -47.06 2.68 36.30
C GLU A 320 -46.48 3.96 36.96
N GLU A 321 -46.94 5.20 36.74
CA GLU A 321 -48.30 5.70 36.95
C GLU A 321 -48.46 7.16 36.45
N GLU A 322 -49.71 7.56 36.21
CA GLU A 322 -50.29 8.93 36.14
C GLU A 322 -49.94 9.90 34.98
N THR A 323 -50.90 10.10 34.06
CA THR A 323 -51.77 11.30 34.04
C THR A 323 -52.80 11.24 32.90
N LYS A 324 -54.05 11.56 33.25
CA LYS A 324 -55.22 11.61 32.36
C LYS A 324 -55.01 12.65 31.25
N GLY A 325 -55.08 12.20 30.00
CA GLY A 325 -54.85 13.01 28.79
C GLY A 325 -54.29 12.22 27.60
N GLY A 326 -53.90 10.95 27.82
CA GLY A 326 -53.16 10.15 26.84
C GLY A 326 -53.95 9.14 26.01
N GLU A 327 -55.27 8.96 26.16
CA GLU A 327 -55.97 7.82 25.53
C GLU A 327 -56.17 8.00 24.00
N ALA A 328 -56.39 9.23 23.54
CA ALA A 328 -56.48 9.53 22.10
C ALA A 328 -55.10 9.55 21.42
N LEU A 329 -54.06 10.00 22.13
CA LEU A 329 -52.68 10.07 21.64
C LEU A 329 -51.98 8.70 21.70
N SER A 330 -52.27 7.87 22.70
CA SER A 330 -51.81 6.48 22.82
C SER A 330 -52.32 5.63 21.66
N ASN A 331 -53.60 5.76 21.29
CA ASN A 331 -54.19 5.05 20.14
C ASN A 331 -53.65 5.53 18.78
N LEU A 332 -53.27 6.81 18.67
CA LEU A 332 -52.64 7.34 17.47
C LEU A 332 -51.16 6.95 17.37
N VAL A 333 -50.44 6.98 18.50
CA VAL A 333 -49.03 6.57 18.57
C VAL A 333 -48.89 5.06 18.40
N SER A 334 -49.81 4.24 18.93
CA SER A 334 -49.84 2.79 18.72
C SER A 334 -50.10 2.46 17.25
N LYS A 335 -51.09 3.09 16.60
CA LYS A 335 -51.33 2.92 15.15
C LYS A 335 -50.17 3.43 14.30
N VAL A 336 -49.56 4.56 14.64
CA VAL A 336 -48.40 5.10 13.88
C VAL A 336 -47.14 4.26 14.10
N THR A 337 -46.94 3.67 15.28
CA THR A 337 -45.83 2.73 15.54
C THR A 337 -46.08 1.36 14.92
N GLU A 338 -47.33 0.91 14.80
CA GLU A 338 -47.72 -0.30 14.07
C GLU A 338 -47.57 -0.13 12.54
N ILE A 339 -47.92 1.05 12.00
CA ILE A 339 -47.71 1.41 10.60
C ILE A 339 -46.20 1.60 10.31
N LYS A 340 -45.44 2.24 11.20
CA LYS A 340 -43.98 2.37 11.04
C LYS A 340 -43.25 1.05 11.19
N SER A 341 -43.69 0.16 12.08
CA SER A 341 -43.07 -1.16 12.24
C SER A 341 -43.40 -2.10 11.08
N SER A 342 -44.62 -2.06 10.54
CA SER A 342 -44.99 -2.84 9.34
C SER A 342 -44.34 -2.32 8.06
N ALA A 343 -44.20 -1.00 7.89
CA ALA A 343 -43.48 -0.40 6.77
C ALA A 343 -41.96 -0.68 6.83
N LYS A 344 -41.35 -0.56 8.02
CA LYS A 344 -39.93 -0.87 8.24
C LYS A 344 -39.65 -2.37 8.10
N LYS A 345 -40.57 -3.25 8.52
CA LYS A 345 -40.47 -4.71 8.34
C LYS A 345 -40.60 -5.11 6.87
N LYS A 346 -41.48 -4.47 6.09
CA LYS A 346 -41.55 -4.67 4.62
C LYS A 346 -40.28 -4.20 3.91
N GLU A 347 -39.70 -3.06 4.31
CA GLU A 347 -38.46 -2.55 3.70
C GLU A 347 -37.23 -3.39 4.07
N ILE A 348 -37.16 -3.90 5.31
CA ILE A 348 -36.13 -4.85 5.77
C ILE A 348 -36.25 -6.17 5.00
N ASN A 349 -37.45 -6.74 4.89
CA ASN A 349 -37.67 -7.98 4.13
C ASN A 349 -37.29 -7.82 2.64
N LYS A 350 -37.61 -6.68 2.02
CA LYS A 350 -37.22 -6.40 0.63
C LYS A 350 -35.71 -6.23 0.46
N LYS A 351 -35.01 -5.63 1.44
CA LYS A 351 -33.54 -5.54 1.44
C LYS A 351 -32.88 -6.89 1.71
N GLU A 352 -33.46 -7.72 2.57
CA GLU A 352 -33.01 -9.08 2.83
C GLU A 352 -33.20 -9.99 1.62
N GLU A 353 -34.33 -9.95 0.92
CA GLU A 353 -34.54 -10.69 -0.33
C GLU A 353 -33.53 -10.28 -1.39
N LYS A 354 -33.32 -8.96 -1.60
CA LYS A 354 -32.32 -8.46 -2.55
C LYS A 354 -30.89 -8.86 -2.17
N TYR A 355 -30.59 -8.99 -0.87
CA TYR A 355 -29.30 -9.45 -0.38
C TYR A 355 -29.13 -10.98 -0.55
N LYS A 356 -30.16 -11.76 -0.22
CA LYS A 356 -30.21 -13.22 -0.46
C LYS A 356 -30.05 -13.51 -1.96
N GLU A 357 -30.74 -12.78 -2.83
CA GLU A 357 -30.64 -12.93 -4.28
C GLU A 357 -29.22 -12.62 -4.80
N ARG A 358 -28.55 -11.59 -4.28
CA ARG A 358 -27.14 -11.29 -4.60
C ARG A 358 -26.20 -12.40 -4.13
N ILE A 359 -26.43 -12.96 -2.94
CA ILE A 359 -25.67 -14.10 -2.41
C ILE A 359 -25.90 -15.34 -3.27
N PHE A 360 -27.15 -15.70 -3.57
CA PHE A 360 -27.49 -16.82 -4.44
C PHE A 360 -26.89 -16.68 -5.84
N LYS A 361 -26.93 -15.48 -6.44
CA LYS A 361 -26.29 -15.21 -7.74
C LYS A 361 -24.77 -15.39 -7.70
N LYS A 362 -24.13 -15.04 -6.58
CA LYS A 362 -22.70 -15.24 -6.35
C LYS A 362 -22.36 -16.73 -6.17
N TYR A 363 -23.11 -17.45 -5.33
CA TYR A 363 -22.96 -18.89 -5.12
C TYR A 363 -23.19 -19.70 -6.41
N ARG A 364 -24.19 -19.32 -7.22
CA ARG A 364 -24.46 -19.97 -8.51
C ARG A 364 -23.28 -19.81 -9.47
N LYS A 365 -22.70 -18.61 -9.56
CA LYS A 365 -21.50 -18.36 -10.36
C LYS A 365 -20.29 -19.16 -9.86
N GLU A 366 -20.12 -19.29 -8.56
CA GLU A 366 -19.01 -20.05 -7.96
C GLU A 366 -19.14 -21.57 -8.21
N LYS A 367 -20.36 -22.12 -8.11
CA LYS A 367 -20.64 -23.52 -8.45
C LYS A 367 -20.40 -23.82 -9.93
N GLU A 368 -20.81 -22.90 -10.81
CA GLU A 368 -20.59 -23.03 -12.26
C GLU A 368 -19.11 -22.93 -12.61
N TYR A 369 -18.38 -21.98 -12.01
CA TYR A 369 -16.93 -21.83 -12.16
C TYR A 369 -16.18 -23.10 -11.72
N ASN A 370 -16.47 -23.63 -10.53
CA ASN A 370 -15.80 -24.83 -10.00
C ASN A 370 -16.08 -26.06 -10.88
N ARG A 371 -17.30 -26.17 -11.45
CA ARG A 371 -17.63 -27.26 -12.38
C ARG A 371 -16.78 -27.18 -13.65
N ILE A 372 -16.72 -26.01 -14.29
CA ILE A 372 -15.94 -25.81 -15.52
C ILE A 372 -14.44 -25.98 -15.26
N PHE A 373 -13.95 -25.48 -14.12
CA PHE A 373 -12.56 -25.63 -13.72
C PHE A 373 -12.17 -27.11 -13.55
N ASN A 374 -13.03 -27.92 -12.91
CA ASN A 374 -12.76 -29.36 -12.75
C ASN A 374 -12.80 -30.10 -14.08
N LEU A 375 -13.74 -29.76 -14.98
CA LEU A 375 -13.80 -30.36 -16.32
C LEU A 375 -12.56 -30.01 -17.15
N LEU A 376 -12.07 -28.77 -17.04
CA LEU A 376 -10.83 -28.36 -17.68
C LEU A 376 -9.62 -29.15 -17.14
N LEU A 377 -9.57 -29.38 -15.82
CA LEU A 377 -8.52 -30.20 -15.20
C LEU A 377 -8.58 -31.67 -15.63
N GLU A 378 -9.78 -32.24 -15.72
CA GLU A 378 -9.98 -33.61 -16.21
C GLU A 378 -9.52 -33.73 -17.66
N PHE A 379 -9.92 -32.79 -18.53
CA PHE A 379 -9.51 -32.75 -19.92
C PHE A 379 -7.99 -32.62 -20.09
N LEU A 380 -7.36 -31.67 -19.38
CA LEU A 380 -5.90 -31.49 -19.41
C LEU A 380 -5.17 -32.74 -18.89
N GLY A 381 -5.77 -33.46 -17.94
CA GLY A 381 -5.23 -34.72 -17.43
C GLY A 381 -5.35 -35.88 -18.41
N SER A 382 -6.46 -35.99 -19.14
CA SER A 382 -6.71 -37.10 -20.07
C SER A 382 -5.94 -36.96 -21.39
N GLU A 383 -5.90 -35.76 -21.98
CA GLU A 383 -5.31 -35.53 -23.31
C GLU A 383 -3.80 -35.33 -23.27
N LEU A 384 -3.29 -34.55 -22.30
CA LEU A 384 -1.87 -34.19 -22.28
C LEU A 384 -1.01 -35.20 -21.51
N GLY A 385 -1.63 -36.15 -20.81
CA GLY A 385 -0.95 -37.12 -19.97
C GLY A 385 -0.26 -36.50 -18.74
N THR A 386 0.06 -37.34 -17.75
CA THR A 386 0.57 -36.92 -16.44
C THR A 386 1.98 -36.30 -16.45
N LYS A 387 2.68 -36.35 -17.59
CA LYS A 387 4.05 -35.82 -17.72
C LYS A 387 4.11 -34.31 -17.96
N ASN A 388 3.05 -33.71 -18.49
CA ASN A 388 3.04 -32.30 -18.85
C ASN A 388 2.71 -31.40 -17.65
N LYS A 389 3.52 -30.36 -17.44
CA LYS A 389 3.22 -29.32 -16.44
C LYS A 389 2.28 -28.31 -17.09
N TYR A 390 1.08 -28.17 -16.55
CA TYR A 390 0.13 -27.15 -16.96
C TYR A 390 -0.15 -26.15 -15.83
N GLN A 391 -0.40 -24.89 -16.20
CA GLN A 391 -0.84 -23.85 -15.29
C GLN A 391 -2.01 -23.07 -15.91
N ILE A 392 -3.18 -23.12 -15.29
CA ILE A 392 -4.33 -22.30 -15.70
C ILE A 392 -4.06 -20.87 -15.24
N VAL A 393 -3.81 -19.96 -16.18
CA VAL A 393 -3.49 -18.56 -15.91
C VAL A 393 -4.76 -17.75 -15.69
N TYR A 394 -5.80 -18.05 -16.46
CA TYR A 394 -7.02 -17.27 -16.51
C TYR A 394 -8.21 -18.11 -16.95
N LEU A 395 -9.39 -17.87 -16.35
CA LEU A 395 -10.67 -18.47 -16.75
C LEU A 395 -11.76 -17.40 -16.64
N GLU A 396 -12.41 -17.04 -17.74
CA GLU A 396 -13.44 -16.00 -17.81
C GLU A 396 -14.64 -16.48 -18.60
N LYS A 397 -15.85 -16.16 -18.13
CA LYS A 397 -17.09 -16.38 -18.88
C LYS A 397 -17.40 -15.13 -19.70
N LYS A 398 -17.44 -15.25 -21.03
CA LYS A 398 -17.98 -14.21 -21.93
C LYS A 398 -19.20 -14.79 -22.62
N GLU A 399 -20.35 -14.14 -22.38
CA GLU A 399 -21.65 -14.57 -22.89
C GLU A 399 -22.00 -16.00 -22.43
N GLU A 400 -22.15 -16.94 -23.36
CA GLU A 400 -22.44 -18.35 -23.08
C GLU A 400 -21.20 -19.24 -23.00
N ASN A 401 -20.02 -18.73 -23.38
CA ASN A 401 -18.79 -19.50 -23.47
C ASN A 401 -17.78 -19.12 -22.38
N TRP A 402 -16.94 -20.08 -22.03
CA TRP A 402 -15.85 -19.94 -21.09
C TRP A 402 -14.53 -19.90 -21.86
N PHE A 403 -13.70 -18.91 -21.56
CA PHE A 403 -12.39 -18.73 -22.17
C PHE A 403 -11.34 -19.02 -21.11
N ALA A 404 -10.47 -19.99 -21.36
CA ALA A 404 -9.37 -20.35 -20.48
C ALA A 404 -8.03 -20.11 -21.17
N LYS A 405 -7.12 -19.41 -20.49
CA LYS A 405 -5.71 -19.33 -20.90
C LYS A 405 -4.91 -20.29 -20.05
N VAL A 406 -4.30 -21.29 -20.68
CA VAL A 406 -3.52 -22.34 -20.00
C VAL A 406 -2.10 -22.32 -20.56
N LEU A 407 -1.10 -22.37 -19.68
CA LEU A 407 0.30 -22.56 -20.06
C LEU A 407 0.60 -24.06 -20.00
N ILE A 408 0.96 -24.68 -21.12
CA ILE A 408 1.42 -26.07 -21.18
C ILE A 408 2.90 -26.02 -21.54
N ASN A 409 3.76 -26.51 -20.63
CA ASN A 409 5.22 -26.41 -20.79
C ASN A 409 5.71 -24.98 -21.14
N GLN A 410 5.06 -23.98 -20.53
CA GLN A 410 5.29 -22.53 -20.75
C GLN A 410 4.76 -21.94 -22.08
N THR A 411 4.19 -22.75 -22.97
CA THR A 411 3.52 -22.26 -24.18
C THR A 411 2.06 -21.90 -23.86
N PRO A 412 1.58 -20.70 -24.22
CA PRO A 412 0.21 -20.26 -23.95
C PRO A 412 -0.79 -20.82 -24.96
N PHE A 413 -1.83 -21.45 -24.45
CA PHE A 413 -2.96 -21.95 -25.21
C PHE A 413 -4.25 -21.29 -24.75
N HIS A 414 -5.14 -20.98 -25.70
CA HIS A 414 -6.48 -20.49 -25.41
C HIS A 414 -7.49 -21.57 -25.72
N PHE A 415 -8.35 -21.84 -24.75
CA PHE A 415 -9.46 -22.78 -24.87
C PHE A 415 -10.75 -21.98 -24.83
N SER A 416 -11.63 -22.20 -25.81
CA SER A 416 -13.03 -21.82 -25.73
C SER A 416 -13.83 -23.05 -25.32
N LEU A 417 -14.61 -22.97 -24.24
CA LEU A 417 -15.45 -24.05 -23.74
C LEU A 417 -16.90 -23.61 -23.74
N ASP A 418 -17.81 -24.53 -24.07
CA ASP A 418 -19.24 -24.30 -23.94
C ASP A 418 -19.68 -24.29 -22.46
N LYS A 419 -20.97 -24.05 -22.22
CA LYS A 419 -21.59 -24.10 -20.88
C LYS A 419 -21.48 -25.46 -20.17
N ASN A 420 -21.16 -26.52 -20.90
CA ASN A 420 -20.99 -27.87 -20.39
C ASN A 420 -19.51 -28.25 -20.22
N GLY A 421 -18.57 -27.34 -20.50
CA GLY A 421 -17.13 -27.59 -20.43
C GLY A 421 -16.58 -28.37 -21.62
N LYS A 422 -17.33 -28.50 -22.72
CA LYS A 422 -16.84 -29.08 -23.97
C LYS A 422 -16.04 -28.04 -24.72
N ILE A 423 -14.84 -28.40 -25.17
CA ILE A 423 -13.98 -27.49 -25.93
C ILE A 423 -14.59 -27.27 -27.31
N LEU A 424 -14.81 -26.01 -27.64
CA LEU A 424 -15.32 -25.53 -28.91
C LEU A 424 -14.19 -25.20 -29.87
N ASP A 425 -13.12 -24.60 -29.35
CA ASP A 425 -11.97 -24.14 -30.13
C ASP A 425 -10.69 -24.15 -29.30
N PHE A 426 -9.57 -24.38 -29.97
CA PHE A 426 -8.22 -24.43 -29.40
C PHE A 426 -7.25 -23.76 -30.38
N GLU A 427 -6.77 -22.57 -30.01
CA GLU A 427 -5.75 -21.85 -30.77
C GLU A 427 -4.44 -21.81 -29.96
N GLU A 428 -3.36 -22.27 -30.61
CA GLU A 428 -2.01 -22.00 -30.15
C GLU A 428 -1.67 -20.54 -30.47
N GLN A 429 -1.31 -19.76 -29.45
CA GLN A 429 -0.91 -18.38 -29.66
C GLN A 429 0.55 -18.36 -30.11
N GLU A 430 0.78 -18.20 -31.42
CA GLU A 430 2.12 -17.83 -31.91
C GLU A 430 2.53 -16.49 -31.27
N GLN A 431 3.74 -16.45 -30.72
CA GLN A 431 4.26 -15.34 -29.92
C GLN A 431 4.60 -14.09 -30.74
#